data_AF-A0A925W5B5-F1
#
_entry.id   AF-A0A925W5B5-F1
#
_cell.length_a   1.000
_cell.length_b   1.000
_cell.length_c   1.000
_cell.angle_alpha   90.00
_cell.angle_beta   90.00
_cell.angle_gamma   90.00
#
_symmetry.space_group_name_H-M   'P 1'
#
loop_
_entity.id
_entity.type
_entity.pdbx_description
1 polymer ?
#
loop_
_entity_poly.entity_id
_entity_poly.type
_entity_poly.pdbx_seq_one_letter_code
_entity_poly.pdbx_strand_id
1 'polypeptide(L)' 'MDGLAMRFLGHSTVRIELAGRVVLTDPVLTGRVGPLRRVSVAPRPGHHAGVDLVLLSHLHADHLHLTSLR' A
#
# COMPACT_ATOMS: atom_id res chain seq x y z
N MET A 1 -18.18 -11.53 -10.32
CA MET A 1 -17.54 -10.69 -11.37
C MET A 1 -16.21 -10.31 -10.80
N ASP A 2 -15.22 -11.19 -10.94
CA ASP A 2 -14.00 -11.07 -10.15
C ASP A 2 -12.93 -10.50 -11.06
N GLY A 3 -13.26 -9.33 -11.63
CA GLY A 3 -12.38 -8.59 -12.53
C GLY A 3 -11.18 -8.02 -11.78
N LEU A 4 -10.11 -7.76 -12.52
CA LEU A 4 -8.95 -7.05 -12.02
C LEU A 4 -9.32 -5.58 -11.78
N ALA A 5 -9.14 -5.08 -10.57
CA ALA A 5 -9.15 -3.66 -10.27
C ALA A 5 -7.86 -3.23 -9.56
N MET A 6 -7.37 -2.04 -9.89
CA MET A 6 -6.13 -1.52 -9.33
C MET A 6 -6.34 -0.07 -8.91
N ARG A 7 -5.81 0.28 -7.73
CA ARG A 7 -5.81 1.64 -7.21
C ARG A 7 -4.41 2.02 -6.74
N PHE A 8 -3.85 3.04 -7.38
CA PHE A 8 -2.61 3.66 -6.96
C PHE A 8 -2.83 4.52 -5.70
N LEU A 9 -2.14 4.20 -4.61
CA LEU A 9 -2.21 4.91 -3.33
C LEU A 9 -0.98 5.81 -3.08
N GLY A 10 0.02 5.74 -3.96
CA GLY A 10 1.21 6.59 -3.95
C GLY A 10 2.51 5.82 -3.71
N HIS A 11 3.62 6.35 -4.25
CA HIS A 11 4.92 5.67 -4.28
C HIS A 11 4.80 4.29 -4.95
N SER A 12 5.07 3.20 -4.23
CA SER A 12 4.96 1.81 -4.69
C SER A 12 3.74 1.12 -4.07
N THR A 13 2.86 1.88 -3.39
CA THR A 13 1.67 1.34 -2.75
C THR A 13 0.50 1.28 -3.72
N VAL A 14 0.11 0.06 -4.08
CA VAL A 14 -1.02 -0.24 -4.96
C VAL A 14 -1.94 -1.24 -4.27
N ARG A 15 -3.24 -0.93 -4.24
CA ARG A 15 -4.27 -1.90 -3.90
C ARG A 15 -4.72 -2.61 -5.17
N ILE A 16 -4.66 -3.93 -5.17
CA ILE A 16 -5.04 -4.79 -6.29
C ILE A 16 -6.16 -5.70 -5.82
N GLU A 17 -7.27 -5.70 -6.55
CA GLU A 17 -8.37 -6.67 -6.37
C GLU A 17 -8.31 -7.65 -7.52
N LEU A 18 -8.14 -8.93 -7.19
CA LEU A 18 -8.04 -10.01 -8.17
C LEU A 18 -8.56 -11.30 -7.57
N ALA A 19 -9.42 -12.02 -8.30
CA ALA A 19 -9.96 -13.31 -7.87
C ALA A 19 -10.59 -13.28 -6.46
N GLY A 20 -11.32 -12.20 -6.14
CA GLY A 20 -11.95 -12.00 -4.84
C GLY A 20 -11.00 -11.74 -3.68
N ARG A 21 -9.72 -11.44 -3.95
CA ARG A 21 -8.69 -11.11 -2.95
C ARG A 21 -8.19 -9.69 -3.11
N VAL A 22 -7.81 -9.09 -1.99
CA VAL A 22 -7.21 -7.77 -1.90
C VAL A 22 -5.72 -7.90 -1.57
N VAL A 23 -4.88 -7.47 -2.50
CA VAL A 23 -3.42 -7.43 -2.34
C VAL A 23 -2.97 -5.97 -2.19
N LEU A 24 -2.04 -5.71 -1.27
CA LEU A 24 -1.40 -4.41 -1.10
C LEU A 24 0.11 -4.53 -1.35
N THR A 25 0.65 -3.73 -2.26
CA THR A 25 2.10 -3.70 -2.53
C THR A 25 2.79 -2.65 -1.66
N ASP A 26 4.03 -2.93 -1.22
CA ASP A 26 4.99 -1.97 -0.65
C ASP A 26 4.34 -0.81 0.14
N PRO A 27 3.67 -1.11 1.27
CA PRO A 27 2.76 -0.15 1.88
C PRO A 27 3.51 0.99 2.57
N VAL A 28 3.33 2.20 2.06
CA VAL A 28 3.64 3.46 2.74
C VAL A 28 2.31 4.15 2.98
N LEU A 29 1.76 4.00 4.19
CA LEU A 29 0.42 4.50 4.55
C LEU A 29 0.48 5.77 5.40
N THR A 30 1.68 6.15 5.85
CA THR A 30 1.88 7.32 6.71
C THR A 30 2.34 8.55 5.91
N GLY A 31 2.51 9.67 6.61
CA GLY A 31 3.03 10.92 6.05
C GLY A 31 4.56 10.98 5.91
N ARG A 32 5.31 9.98 6.39
CA ARG A 32 6.78 10.01 6.40
C ARG A 32 7.40 8.64 6.12
N VAL A 33 8.62 8.67 5.58
CA VAL A 33 9.56 7.55 5.53
C VAL A 33 10.92 8.12 5.96
N GLY A 34 11.30 7.88 7.23
CA GLY A 34 12.48 8.53 7.82
C GLY A 34 12.44 10.06 7.68
N PRO A 35 13.43 10.70 7.03
CA PRO A 35 13.44 12.15 6.84
C PRO A 35 12.48 12.61 5.73
N LEU A 36 12.04 11.71 4.86
CA LEU A 36 11.19 12.05 3.70
C LEU A 36 9.76 12.31 4.15
N ARG A 37 9.14 13.33 3.54
CA ARG A 37 7.74 13.69 3.77
C ARG A 37 6.93 13.37 2.52
N ARG A 38 5.74 12.83 2.72
CA ARG A 38 4.75 12.66 1.66
C ARG A 38 4.32 14.03 1.13
N VAL A 39 4.31 14.18 -0.18
CA VAL A 39 3.82 15.38 -0.89
C VAL A 39 2.47 15.16 -1.58
N SER A 40 1.98 13.92 -1.64
CA SER A 40 0.67 13.56 -2.16
C SER A 40 -0.39 13.41 -1.05
N VAL A 41 -1.66 13.33 -1.43
CA VAL A 41 -2.74 13.03 -0.48
C VAL A 41 -2.48 11.67 0.18
N ALA A 42 -2.55 11.62 1.52
CA ALA A 42 -2.39 10.38 2.26
C ALA A 42 -3.54 9.39 1.96
N PRO A 43 -3.26 8.09 1.86
CA PRO A 43 -4.31 7.08 1.76
C PRO A 43 -5.24 7.14 2.98
N ARG A 44 -6.55 7.14 2.76
CA ARG A 44 -7.55 7.02 3.84
C ARG A 44 -7.56 5.57 4.35
N PRO A 45 -7.96 5.31 5.61
CA PRO A 45 -8.09 3.95 6.14
C PRO A 45 -8.88 2.99 5.23
N GLY A 46 -10.01 3.45 4.68
CA GLY A 46 -10.81 2.65 3.76
C GLY A 46 -10.14 2.29 2.43
N HIS A 47 -8.99 2.89 2.09
CA HIS A 47 -8.24 2.55 0.88
C HIS A 47 -7.42 1.27 1.02
N HIS A 48 -7.16 0.81 2.24
CA HIS A 48 -6.33 -0.38 2.54
C HIS A 48 -6.99 -1.30 3.58
N ALA A 49 -8.30 -1.13 3.81
CA ALA A 49 -9.07 -2.05 4.63
C ALA A 49 -9.28 -3.39 3.89
N GLY A 50 -9.37 -4.48 4.65
CA GLY A 50 -9.67 -5.82 4.11
C GLY A 50 -8.58 -6.40 3.21
N VAL A 51 -7.31 -6.01 3.41
CA VAL A 51 -6.17 -6.60 2.70
C VAL A 51 -5.96 -8.03 3.16
N ASP A 52 -5.94 -8.98 2.21
CA ASP A 52 -5.65 -10.40 2.45
C ASP A 52 -4.14 -10.69 2.42
N LEU A 53 -3.40 -9.96 1.59
CA LEU A 53 -1.98 -10.21 1.30
C LEU A 53 -1.21 -8.90 1.14
N VAL A 54 -0.03 -8.81 1.76
CA VAL A 54 0.94 -7.75 1.51
C VAL A 54 2.10 -8.32 0.70
N LEU A 55 2.43 -7.66 -0.42
CA LEU A 55 3.60 -7.99 -1.24
C LEU A 55 4.69 -6.94 -1.02
N LEU A 56 5.86 -7.42 -0.61
CA LEU A 56 7.05 -6.60 -0.42
C LEU A 56 8.04 -6.93 -1.54
N SER A 57 8.43 -5.93 -2.33
CA SER A 57 9.36 -6.13 -3.44
C SER A 57 10.80 -6.31 -2.96
N HIS A 58 11.24 -5.52 -1.99
CA HIS A 58 12.58 -5.56 -1.39
C HIS A 58 12.64 -4.80 -0.05
N LEU A 59 13.82 -4.76 0.58
CA LEU A 59 14.00 -4.33 1.98
C LEU A 59 14.50 -2.88 2.14
N HIS A 60 14.19 -1.97 1.21
CA HIS A 60 14.43 -0.53 1.43
C HIS A 60 13.30 0.10 2.25
N ALA A 61 13.59 1.17 2.99
CA ALA A 61 12.67 1.76 3.96
C ALA A 61 11.37 2.33 3.33
N ASP A 62 11.41 2.71 2.05
CA ASP A 62 10.27 3.18 1.27
C ASP A 62 9.41 2.04 0.69
N HIS A 63 9.88 0.79 0.76
CA HIS A 63 9.11 -0.41 0.36
C HIS A 63 8.73 -1.30 1.56
N LEU A 64 9.65 -1.48 2.53
CA LEU A 64 9.43 -2.13 3.82
C LEU A 64 9.23 -1.07 4.93
N HIS A 65 8.06 -0.44 4.95
CA HIS A 65 7.74 0.54 5.97
C HIS A 65 7.02 -0.10 7.17
N LEU A 66 7.78 -0.49 8.20
CA LEU A 66 7.28 -1.24 9.36
C LEU A 66 6.07 -0.59 10.08
N THR A 67 5.96 0.73 10.08
CA THR A 67 4.81 1.41 10.69
C THR A 67 3.52 1.24 9.87
N SER A 68 3.62 1.02 8.56
CA SER A 68 2.44 0.71 7.72
C SER A 68 1.98 -0.74 7.85
N LEU A 69 2.82 -1.62 8.41
CA LEU A 69 2.54 -3.05 8.59
C LEU A 69 1.91 -3.38 9.95
N ARG A 70 1.61 -2.35 10.76
CA ARG A 70 0.90 -2.45 12.03
C ARG A 70 -0.54 -2.02 11.85
#